data_AF-A0A0H3GSQ3-F1
#
_entry.id   AF-A0A0H3GSQ3-F1
#
_cell.length_a   1.000
_cell.length_b   1.000
_cell.length_c   1.000
_cell.angle_alpha   90.00
_cell.angle_beta   90.00
_cell.angle_gamma   90.00
#
_symmetry.space_group_name_H-M   'P 1'
#
loop_
_entity.id
_entity.type
_entity.pdbx_description
1 polymer ?
#
loop_
_entity_poly.entity_id
_entity_poly.type
_entity_poly.pdbx_seq_one_letter_code
_entity_poly.pdbx_strand_id
1 'polypeptide(L)'
;MEKLSYASESSTSPWTTYLRQIDRVAPYLGDLAYWVETLRHPKRALIVDIPVQMDDGTIRHFEGYRVQHNLSRGPGKGGVRYHPDVDLNEVMALSAWMTIKCAAVNIPYGGAKGGIRVDPFSLSEGELERLTRRYTSEIGIIIGPQKDIPAPDVGTNGKVMAWMMDTYSMNHGTTITGVVTGKPIHLGGSLGREKATGRGVFVTGREVARRAGIEIEGAKVALQGFGNVGSEAARLFAGVGARIVVIQDHTATLYNEGGIDMAALTAWQAEKSRLPVSRAPRRSIKTPSGPPRWTS
;
A
#
# COMPACT_ATOMS: atom_id res chain seq x y z
N MET A 1 14.51 26.34 9.17
CA MET A 1 15.47 25.32 8.72
C MET A 1 15.18 25.04 7.25
N GLU A 2 16.22 24.86 6.43
CA GLU A 2 16.05 24.75 4.97
C GLU A 2 15.30 23.46 4.60
N LYS A 3 14.29 23.61 3.76
CA LYS A 3 13.59 22.47 3.17
C LYS A 3 14.58 21.68 2.32
N LEU A 4 14.35 20.37 2.20
CA LEU A 4 15.06 19.53 1.24
C LEU A 4 14.90 20.13 -0.17
N SER A 5 16.02 20.50 -0.81
CA SER A 5 16.00 21.17 -2.13
C SER A 5 15.39 20.34 -3.25
N TYR A 6 15.36 19.02 -3.08
CA TYR A 6 14.76 18.05 -4.01
C TYR A 6 13.30 17.67 -3.67
N ALA A 7 12.75 18.22 -2.58
CA ALA A 7 11.36 17.98 -2.22
C ALA A 7 10.44 19.01 -2.89
N SER A 8 9.26 18.55 -3.32
CA SER A 8 8.21 19.41 -3.85
C SER A 8 7.68 20.31 -2.76
N GLU A 9 7.55 21.61 -3.05
CA GLU A 9 6.89 22.57 -2.17
C GLU A 9 5.35 22.54 -2.29
N SER A 10 4.81 21.70 -3.18
CA SER A 10 3.37 21.62 -3.37
C SER A 10 2.67 21.26 -2.06
N SER A 11 1.64 22.03 -1.72
CA SER A 11 0.82 21.82 -0.52
C SER A 11 0.02 20.52 -0.56
N THR A 12 -0.16 19.95 -1.76
CA THR A 12 -0.83 18.67 -2.01
C THR A 12 0.15 17.51 -2.17
N SER A 13 1.47 17.75 -2.12
CA SER A 13 2.48 16.69 -2.15
C SER A 13 2.27 15.72 -0.99
N PRO A 14 2.42 14.40 -1.23
CA PRO A 14 2.44 13.41 -0.16
C PRO A 14 3.51 13.71 0.90
N TRP A 15 4.67 14.24 0.49
CA TRP A 15 5.76 14.59 1.41
C TRP A 15 5.38 15.74 2.33
N THR A 16 4.80 16.81 1.78
CA THR A 16 4.29 17.95 2.58
C THR A 16 3.20 17.51 3.55
N THR A 17 2.34 16.57 3.14
CA THR A 17 1.33 15.97 4.03
C THR A 17 1.96 15.23 5.20
N TYR A 18 3.01 14.44 4.95
CA TYR A 18 3.78 13.79 6.01
C TYR A 18 4.43 14.81 6.96
N LEU A 19 5.07 15.87 6.44
CA LEU A 19 5.71 16.88 7.28
C LEU A 19 4.71 17.58 8.22
N ARG A 20 3.50 17.88 7.74
CA ARG A 20 2.42 18.42 8.60
C ARG A 20 2.02 17.48 9.73
N GLN A 21 2.13 16.16 9.54
CA GLN A 21 1.87 15.20 10.61
C GLN A 21 3.00 15.21 11.64
N ILE A 22 4.25 15.40 11.21
CA ILE A 22 5.39 15.58 12.12
C ILE A 22 5.26 16.88 12.92
N ASP A 23 4.81 17.97 12.30
CA ASP A 23 4.52 19.23 13.02
C ASP A 23 3.49 19.02 14.14
N ARG A 24 2.46 18.20 13.90
CA ARG A 24 1.43 17.89 14.89
C ARG A 24 1.92 17.01 16.03
N VAL A 25 2.93 16.15 15.81
CA VAL A 25 3.46 15.30 16.89
C VAL A 25 4.53 16.02 17.71
N ALA A 26 5.23 17.00 17.14
CA ALA A 26 6.37 17.66 17.76
C ALA A 26 6.12 18.19 19.19
N PRO A 27 4.97 18.83 19.50
CA PRO A 27 4.67 19.31 20.86
C PRO A 27 4.57 18.19 21.91
N TYR A 28 4.35 16.95 21.49
CA TYR A 28 4.14 15.79 22.37
C TYR A 28 5.42 14.96 22.59
N LEU A 29 6.57 15.37 22.05
CA LEU A 29 7.81 14.59 22.11
C LEU A 29 8.64 14.81 23.39
N GLY A 30 8.35 15.84 24.18
CA GLY A 30 9.13 16.17 25.39
C GLY A 30 10.62 16.35 25.07
N ASP A 31 11.50 15.68 25.83
CA ASP A 31 12.96 15.73 25.63
C ASP A 31 13.41 15.21 24.26
N LEU A 32 12.59 14.40 23.60
CA LEU A 32 12.87 13.89 22.25
C LEU A 32 12.60 14.93 21.16
N ALA A 33 11.96 16.06 21.48
CA ALA A 33 11.70 17.13 20.51
C ALA A 33 12.98 17.65 19.84
N TYR A 34 14.12 17.59 20.54
CA TYR A 34 15.44 17.90 19.98
C TYR A 34 15.75 17.09 18.71
N TRP A 35 15.29 15.84 18.64
CA TRP A 35 15.56 14.92 17.53
C TRP A 35 14.48 14.94 16.43
N VAL A 36 13.44 15.78 16.56
CA VAL A 36 12.28 15.75 15.63
C VAL A 36 12.69 15.90 14.17
N GLU A 37 13.75 16.65 13.90
CA GLU A 37 14.24 16.91 12.56
C GLU A 37 14.79 15.66 11.85
N THR A 38 15.21 14.65 12.62
CA THR A 38 15.60 13.33 12.10
C THR A 38 14.44 12.65 11.37
N LEU A 39 13.19 12.97 11.74
CA LEU A 39 12.00 12.44 11.06
C LEU A 39 11.68 13.19 9.76
N ARG A 40 12.31 14.34 9.48
CA ARG A 40 12.07 15.12 8.25
C ARG A 40 13.09 14.83 7.16
N HIS A 41 14.06 13.96 7.41
CA HIS A 41 15.18 13.71 6.52
C HIS A 41 15.29 12.20 6.26
N PRO A 42 15.00 11.71 5.03
CA PRO A 42 15.27 10.33 4.72
C PRO A 42 16.78 10.08 4.78
N LYS A 43 17.20 9.02 5.46
CA LYS A 43 18.60 8.60 5.58
C LYS A 43 19.27 8.40 4.21
N ARG A 44 18.51 7.91 3.23
CA ARG A 44 18.99 7.68 1.86
C ARG A 44 17.83 7.66 0.87
N ALA A 45 18.01 8.30 -0.28
CA ALA A 45 17.17 8.12 -1.46
C ALA A 45 18.06 7.68 -2.63
N LEU A 46 17.78 6.51 -3.20
CA LEU A 46 18.46 6.00 -4.39
C LEU A 46 17.50 6.09 -5.58
N ILE A 47 17.93 6.81 -6.62
CA ILE A 47 17.25 6.87 -7.93
C ILE A 47 18.12 6.07 -8.90
N VAL A 48 17.50 5.20 -9.68
CA VAL A 48 18.19 4.33 -10.64
C VAL A 48 17.51 4.41 -12.00
N ASP A 49 18.33 4.36 -13.05
CA ASP A 49 17.85 4.08 -14.40
C ASP A 49 17.65 2.57 -14.57
N ILE A 50 16.58 2.17 -15.25
CA ILE A 50 16.23 0.77 -15.49
C ILE A 50 16.03 0.57 -17.00
N PRO A 51 17.12 0.32 -17.76
CA PRO A 51 17.01 0.01 -19.17
C PRO A 51 16.45 -1.40 -19.39
N VAL A 52 15.40 -1.51 -20.19
CA VAL A 52 14.73 -2.77 -20.52
C VAL A 52 14.62 -2.90 -22.04
N GLN A 53 15.02 -4.06 -22.56
CA GLN A 53 14.70 -4.43 -23.94
C GLN A 53 13.23 -4.82 -24.03
N MET A 54 12.48 -4.11 -24.86
CA MET A 54 11.06 -4.32 -25.12
C MET A 54 10.86 -5.50 -26.09
N ASP A 55 9.65 -6.01 -26.19
CA ASP A 55 9.34 -7.15 -27.06
C ASP A 55 9.49 -6.81 -28.56
N ASP A 56 9.39 -5.53 -28.94
CA ASP A 56 9.67 -5.03 -30.28
C ASP A 56 11.17 -4.84 -30.59
N GLY A 57 12.05 -5.15 -29.62
CA GLY A 57 13.50 -5.05 -29.72
C GLY A 57 14.07 -3.67 -29.34
N THR A 58 13.24 -2.65 -29.11
CA THR A 58 13.70 -1.33 -28.65
C THR A 58 14.18 -1.36 -27.20
N ILE A 59 15.00 -0.38 -26.79
CA ILE A 59 15.36 -0.19 -25.38
C ILE A 59 14.53 0.96 -24.81
N ARG A 60 13.80 0.70 -23.73
CA ARG A 60 13.07 1.71 -22.96
C ARG A 60 13.70 1.88 -21.59
N HIS A 61 13.81 3.11 -21.14
CA HIS A 61 14.31 3.48 -19.81
C HIS A 61 13.15 3.78 -18.87
N PHE A 62 13.25 3.31 -17.63
CA PHE A 62 12.28 3.57 -16.56
C PHE A 62 12.96 4.13 -15.33
N GLU A 63 12.27 5.04 -14.64
CA GLU A 63 12.74 5.60 -13.38
C GLU A 63 12.45 4.65 -12.22
N GLY A 64 13.50 4.22 -11.53
CA GLY A 64 13.43 3.43 -10.31
C GLY A 64 13.79 4.23 -9.07
N TYR A 65 13.08 3.97 -7.98
CA TYR A 65 13.29 4.61 -6.69
C TYR A 65 13.43 3.56 -5.59
N ARG A 66 14.36 3.76 -4.65
CA ARG A 66 14.38 3.08 -3.34
C ARG A 66 14.83 4.05 -2.25
N VAL A 67 13.89 4.45 -1.40
CA VAL A 67 14.11 5.38 -0.29
C VAL A 67 14.11 4.62 1.03
N GLN A 68 15.14 4.85 1.85
CA GLN A 68 15.27 4.36 3.21
C GLN A 68 15.17 5.57 4.14
N HIS A 69 14.00 5.73 4.77
CA HIS A 69 13.69 6.92 5.57
C HIS A 69 14.47 6.94 6.88
N ASN A 70 14.23 5.95 7.73
CA ASN A 70 14.90 5.85 9.02
C ASN A 70 15.16 4.38 9.33
N LEU A 71 16.38 4.07 9.77
CA LEU A 71 16.85 2.71 10.04
C LEU A 71 17.28 2.50 11.50
N SER A 72 16.94 3.44 12.40
CA SER A 72 17.41 3.41 13.80
C SER A 72 16.88 2.20 14.58
N ARG A 73 15.71 1.67 14.20
CA ARG A 73 15.07 0.52 14.86
C ARG A 73 15.41 -0.84 14.23
N GLY A 74 16.16 -0.86 13.12
CA GLY A 74 16.45 -2.07 12.37
C GLY A 74 16.45 -1.83 10.85
N PRO A 75 16.52 -2.91 10.04
CA PRO A 75 16.64 -2.80 8.60
C PRO A 75 15.40 -2.17 7.97
N GLY A 76 15.58 -1.63 6.75
CA GLY A 76 14.51 -0.99 6.00
C GLY A 76 13.39 -1.98 5.69
N LYS A 77 12.14 -1.53 5.82
CA LYS A 77 10.99 -2.34 5.41
C LYS A 77 9.98 -1.51 4.65
N GLY A 78 9.61 -1.99 3.47
CA GLY A 78 8.41 -1.55 2.78
C GLY A 78 8.36 -1.89 1.30
N GLY A 79 7.16 -1.73 0.75
CA GLY A 79 6.79 -2.23 -0.57
C GLY A 79 7.43 -1.52 -1.76
N VAL A 80 7.24 -2.10 -2.94
CA VAL A 80 7.63 -1.56 -4.24
C VAL A 80 6.36 -1.35 -5.07
N ARG A 81 6.14 -0.11 -5.52
CA ARG A 81 4.97 0.28 -6.30
C ARG A 81 5.29 0.40 -7.79
N TYR A 82 4.49 -0.19 -8.66
CA TYR A 82 4.53 0.05 -10.11
C TYR A 82 3.30 0.88 -10.48
N HIS A 83 3.51 2.16 -10.79
CA HIS A 83 2.44 3.07 -11.18
C HIS A 83 2.98 4.20 -12.06
N PRO A 84 2.23 4.69 -13.07
CA PRO A 84 2.70 5.75 -13.97
C PRO A 84 2.97 7.08 -13.26
N ASP A 85 2.33 7.33 -12.12
CA ASP A 85 2.47 8.57 -11.35
C ASP A 85 3.53 8.50 -10.23
N VAL A 86 4.28 7.40 -10.10
CA VAL A 86 5.36 7.33 -9.10
C VAL A 86 6.35 8.48 -9.31
N ASP A 87 6.69 9.16 -8.21
CA ASP A 87 7.75 10.16 -8.13
C ASP A 87 8.52 10.05 -6.81
N LEU A 88 9.63 10.79 -6.70
CA LEU A 88 10.47 10.79 -5.50
C LEU A 88 9.74 11.23 -4.23
N ASN A 89 8.85 12.24 -4.31
CA ASN A 89 8.15 12.80 -3.16
C ASN A 89 7.12 11.81 -2.59
N GLU A 90 6.40 11.10 -3.46
CA GLU A 90 5.52 10.02 -3.07
C GLU A 90 6.32 8.91 -2.36
N VAL A 91 7.42 8.44 -2.96
CA VAL A 91 8.20 7.32 -2.41
C VAL A 91 8.84 7.72 -1.07
N MET A 92 9.32 8.95 -0.92
CA MET A 92 9.77 9.49 0.35
C MET A 92 8.67 9.46 1.41
N ALA A 93 7.48 9.99 1.11
CA ALA A 93 6.37 10.02 2.07
C ALA A 93 5.94 8.62 2.50
N LEU A 94 5.81 7.70 1.54
CA LEU A 94 5.49 6.30 1.79
C LEU A 94 6.57 5.60 2.64
N SER A 95 7.84 5.90 2.43
CA SER A 95 8.94 5.34 3.25
C SER A 95 8.92 5.87 4.69
N ALA A 96 8.51 7.12 4.87
CA ALA A 96 8.35 7.73 6.17
C ALA A 96 7.13 7.17 6.93
N TRP A 97 5.99 6.99 6.27
CA TRP A 97 4.86 6.28 6.86
C TRP A 97 5.19 4.82 7.20
N MET A 98 6.08 4.16 6.46
CA MET A 98 6.59 2.85 6.86
C MET A 98 7.41 2.91 8.16
N THR A 99 8.19 3.97 8.39
CA THR A 99 8.91 4.17 9.66
C THR A 99 7.90 4.29 10.81
N ILE A 100 6.92 5.17 10.66
CA ILE A 100 5.89 5.41 11.69
C ILE A 100 5.08 4.15 11.95
N LYS A 101 4.62 3.47 10.90
CA LYS A 101 3.85 2.23 11.02
C LYS A 101 4.64 1.14 11.73
N CYS A 102 5.89 0.87 11.32
CA CYS A 102 6.72 -0.14 11.96
C CYS A 102 6.94 0.18 13.43
N ALA A 103 7.17 1.46 13.75
CA ALA A 103 7.34 1.88 15.12
C ALA A 103 6.06 1.72 15.96
N ALA A 104 4.91 2.12 15.42
CA ALA A 104 3.61 2.08 16.09
C ALA A 104 3.14 0.66 16.41
N VAL A 105 3.42 -0.32 15.54
CA VAL A 105 3.13 -1.76 15.83
C VAL A 105 4.32 -2.50 16.46
N ASN A 106 5.34 -1.76 16.90
CA ASN A 106 6.52 -2.25 17.61
C ASN A 106 7.28 -3.41 16.93
N ILE A 107 7.42 -3.37 15.60
CA ILE A 107 8.26 -4.34 14.87
C ILE A 107 9.69 -3.79 14.69
N PRO A 108 10.73 -4.65 14.67
CA PRO A 108 12.14 -4.24 14.66
C PRO A 108 12.62 -3.82 13.26
N TYR A 109 11.89 -2.89 12.64
CA TYR A 109 12.18 -2.39 11.30
C TYR A 109 12.18 -0.87 11.27
N GLY A 110 13.06 -0.35 10.40
CA GLY A 110 12.96 1.00 9.88
C GLY A 110 11.90 1.12 8.77
N GLY A 111 11.77 2.31 8.22
CA GLY A 111 10.89 2.56 7.07
C GLY A 111 11.66 2.67 5.76
N ALA A 112 11.20 1.93 4.75
CA ALA A 112 11.69 2.06 3.39
C ALA A 112 10.53 1.96 2.39
N LYS A 113 10.74 2.41 1.16
CA LYS A 113 9.79 2.24 0.06
C LYS A 113 10.53 2.28 -1.26
N GLY A 114 10.03 1.54 -2.24
CA GLY A 114 10.47 1.66 -3.62
C GLY A 114 9.31 1.94 -4.56
N GLY A 115 9.65 2.36 -5.76
CA GLY A 115 8.69 2.52 -6.83
C GLY A 115 9.37 2.50 -8.19
N ILE A 116 8.63 2.12 -9.22
CA ILE A 116 9.02 2.28 -10.62
C ILE A 116 7.91 3.09 -11.31
N ARG A 117 8.30 4.14 -12.04
CA ARG A 117 7.38 4.97 -12.82
C ARG A 117 6.98 4.22 -14.10
N VAL A 118 5.93 3.41 -14.02
CA VAL A 118 5.48 2.53 -15.10
C VAL A 118 4.00 2.18 -14.97
N ASP A 119 3.29 2.07 -16.08
CA ASP A 119 2.00 1.37 -16.12
C ASP A 119 2.26 -0.14 -16.37
N PRO A 120 2.09 -1.00 -15.34
CA PRO A 120 2.35 -2.44 -15.49
C PRO A 120 1.38 -3.12 -16.46
N PHE A 121 0.21 -2.53 -16.76
CA PHE A 121 -0.75 -3.09 -17.71
C PHE A 121 -0.40 -2.80 -19.17
N SER A 122 0.54 -1.86 -19.40
CA SER A 122 1.08 -1.55 -20.72
C SER A 122 2.24 -2.48 -21.13
N LEU A 123 2.70 -3.34 -20.24
CA LEU A 123 3.83 -4.24 -20.46
C LEU A 123 3.37 -5.69 -20.64
N SER A 124 4.09 -6.43 -21.48
CA SER A 124 3.96 -7.88 -21.50
C SER A 124 4.50 -8.50 -20.20
N GLU A 125 4.17 -9.76 -19.96
CA GLU A 125 4.71 -10.48 -18.81
C GLU A 125 6.25 -10.57 -18.85
N GLY A 126 6.82 -10.81 -20.05
CA GLY A 126 8.26 -10.89 -20.23
C GLY A 126 8.95 -9.55 -19.98
N GLU A 127 8.35 -8.45 -20.45
CA GLU A 127 8.84 -7.10 -20.18
C GLU A 127 8.78 -6.75 -18.69
N LEU A 128 7.68 -7.09 -18.02
CA LEU A 128 7.51 -6.86 -16.59
C LEU A 128 8.51 -7.66 -15.74
N GLU A 129 8.83 -8.89 -16.16
CA GLU A 129 9.90 -9.68 -15.57
C GLU A 129 11.25 -8.99 -15.75
N ARG A 130 11.64 -8.65 -16.99
CA ARG A 130 12.93 -7.98 -17.28
C ARG A 130 13.08 -6.67 -16.50
N LEU A 131 12.02 -5.86 -16.43
CA LEU A 131 11.95 -4.65 -15.62
C LEU A 131 12.23 -4.94 -14.14
N THR A 132 11.52 -5.92 -13.57
CA THR A 132 11.66 -6.29 -12.16
C THR A 132 13.07 -6.79 -11.83
N ARG A 133 13.65 -7.61 -12.73
CA ARG A 133 15.00 -8.13 -12.57
C ARG A 133 16.03 -7.01 -12.62
N ARG A 134 15.95 -6.13 -13.64
CA ARG A 134 16.89 -5.01 -13.77
C ARG A 134 16.81 -4.07 -12.56
N TYR A 135 15.60 -3.67 -12.14
CA TYR A 135 15.40 -2.87 -10.93
C TYR A 135 16.04 -3.51 -9.70
N THR A 136 15.85 -4.82 -9.50
CA THR A 136 16.42 -5.54 -8.35
C THR A 136 17.94 -5.52 -8.36
N SER A 137 18.56 -5.69 -9.53
CA SER A 137 20.01 -5.58 -9.68
C SER A 137 20.52 -4.17 -9.34
N GLU A 138 19.85 -3.12 -9.84
CA GLU A 138 20.25 -1.73 -9.60
C GLU A 138 20.19 -1.32 -8.12
N ILE A 139 19.15 -1.76 -7.39
CA ILE A 139 19.02 -1.45 -5.96
C ILE A 139 19.78 -2.45 -5.06
N GLY A 140 20.40 -3.49 -5.64
CA GLY A 140 21.06 -4.59 -4.94
C GLY A 140 22.11 -4.13 -3.92
N ILE A 141 22.74 -2.99 -4.17
CA ILE A 141 23.75 -2.38 -3.29
C ILE A 141 23.21 -1.98 -1.91
N ILE A 142 21.90 -1.72 -1.77
CA ILE A 142 21.29 -1.23 -0.54
C ILE A 142 20.23 -2.16 0.06
N ILE A 143 19.84 -3.23 -0.64
CA ILE A 143 18.87 -4.21 -0.14
C ILE A 143 19.54 -5.48 0.36
N GLY A 144 18.80 -6.25 1.16
CA GLY A 144 19.26 -7.50 1.76
C GLY A 144 18.48 -7.85 3.02
N PRO A 145 18.50 -9.13 3.46
CA PRO A 145 17.71 -9.60 4.61
C PRO A 145 18.02 -8.87 5.92
N GLN A 146 19.22 -8.30 6.06
CA GLN A 146 19.66 -7.53 7.23
C GLN A 146 19.88 -6.04 6.91
N LYS A 147 19.42 -5.57 5.76
CA LYS A 147 19.64 -4.19 5.27
C LYS A 147 18.34 -3.49 4.95
N ASP A 148 17.61 -4.02 3.98
CA ASP A 148 16.33 -3.49 3.51
C ASP A 148 15.58 -4.58 2.74
N ILE A 149 14.31 -4.79 3.11
CA ILE A 149 13.50 -5.93 2.71
C ILE A 149 12.25 -5.44 1.97
N PRO A 150 12.24 -5.46 0.62
CA PRO A 150 11.06 -5.14 -0.18
C PRO A 150 9.80 -6.00 0.12
N ALA A 151 8.68 -5.56 -0.45
CA ALA A 151 7.36 -6.20 -0.35
C ALA A 151 6.47 -5.79 -1.54
N PRO A 152 5.30 -6.42 -1.74
CA PRO A 152 4.29 -5.92 -2.66
C PRO A 152 3.73 -4.56 -2.24
N ASP A 153 3.29 -3.80 -3.23
CA ASP A 153 2.47 -2.59 -3.15
C ASP A 153 1.58 -2.52 -4.40
N VAL A 154 1.02 -1.34 -4.73
CA VAL A 154 0.22 -1.12 -5.94
C VAL A 154 1.02 -1.53 -7.18
N GLY A 155 0.40 -2.29 -8.08
CA GLY A 155 1.04 -2.76 -9.32
C GLY A 155 2.03 -3.92 -9.15
N THR A 156 2.23 -4.43 -7.93
CA THR A 156 3.11 -5.59 -7.67
C THR A 156 2.40 -6.66 -6.83
N ASN A 157 2.92 -7.89 -6.86
CA ASN A 157 2.29 -9.05 -6.22
C ASN A 157 3.34 -10.13 -5.86
N GLY A 158 2.89 -11.34 -5.49
CA GLY A 158 3.80 -12.43 -5.15
C GLY A 158 4.70 -12.90 -6.28
N LYS A 159 4.25 -12.79 -7.54
CA LYS A 159 5.05 -13.11 -8.72
C LYS A 159 6.23 -12.14 -8.86
N VAL A 160 5.96 -10.83 -8.73
CA VAL A 160 7.02 -9.81 -8.70
C VAL A 160 8.02 -10.09 -7.58
N MET A 161 7.54 -10.46 -6.38
CA MET A 161 8.44 -10.81 -5.28
C MET A 161 9.27 -12.07 -5.55
N ALA A 162 8.74 -13.04 -6.30
CA ALA A 162 9.49 -14.22 -6.72
C ALA A 162 10.65 -13.81 -7.64
N TRP A 163 10.41 -12.98 -8.66
CA TRP A 163 11.45 -12.48 -9.55
C TRP A 163 12.51 -11.64 -8.82
N MET A 164 12.11 -10.79 -7.87
CA MET A 164 13.06 -10.05 -7.04
C MET A 164 13.93 -10.99 -6.19
N MET A 165 13.32 -11.98 -5.54
CA MET A 165 14.04 -12.94 -4.70
C MET A 165 15.04 -13.76 -5.52
N ASP A 166 14.61 -14.26 -6.68
CA ASP A 166 15.42 -15.03 -7.60
C ASP A 166 16.60 -14.20 -8.13
N THR A 167 16.34 -13.00 -8.64
CA THR A 167 17.39 -12.11 -9.16
C THR A 167 18.42 -11.77 -8.09
N TYR A 168 17.97 -11.39 -6.88
CA TYR A 168 18.89 -11.08 -5.80
C TYR A 168 19.74 -12.31 -5.42
N SER A 169 19.12 -13.49 -5.35
CA SER A 169 19.80 -14.74 -5.02
C SER A 169 20.88 -15.10 -6.06
N MET A 170 20.53 -15.02 -7.35
CA MET A 170 21.47 -15.30 -8.44
C MET A 170 22.63 -14.30 -8.46
N ASN A 171 22.36 -13.01 -8.22
CA ASN A 171 23.40 -11.99 -8.14
C ASN A 171 24.37 -12.19 -6.95
N HIS A 172 23.95 -12.91 -5.91
CA HIS A 172 24.78 -13.18 -4.71
C HIS A 172 25.34 -14.61 -4.67
N GLY A 173 24.99 -15.46 -5.65
CA GLY A 173 25.46 -16.84 -5.73
C GLY A 173 24.86 -17.79 -4.69
N THR A 174 23.77 -17.42 -4.02
CA THR A 174 23.09 -18.28 -3.03
C THR A 174 21.63 -17.90 -2.86
N THR A 175 20.77 -18.85 -2.48
CA THR A 175 19.34 -18.61 -2.27
C THR A 175 19.07 -17.81 -0.99
N ILE A 176 18.56 -16.58 -1.13
CA ILE A 176 18.30 -15.67 0.00
C ILE A 176 16.82 -15.32 0.03
N THR A 177 15.99 -16.24 0.55
CA THR A 177 14.53 -16.03 0.61
C THR A 177 14.14 -14.83 1.48
N GLY A 178 14.96 -14.46 2.46
CA GLY A 178 14.70 -13.35 3.41
C GLY A 178 14.82 -11.95 2.81
N VAL A 179 15.31 -11.78 1.58
CA VAL A 179 15.50 -10.45 0.97
C VAL A 179 14.18 -9.74 0.66
N VAL A 180 13.09 -10.47 0.44
CA VAL A 180 11.76 -9.90 0.22
C VAL A 180 10.67 -10.64 0.99
N THR A 181 9.58 -9.94 1.28
CA THR A 181 8.35 -10.54 1.85
C THR A 181 7.24 -10.54 0.82
N GLY A 182 6.20 -11.38 0.98
CA GLY A 182 5.12 -11.45 -0.01
C GLY A 182 5.36 -12.40 -1.15
N LYS A 183 6.34 -13.29 -0.99
CA LYS A 183 6.61 -14.40 -1.89
C LYS A 183 5.45 -15.42 -1.88
N PRO A 184 5.33 -16.23 -2.95
CA PRO A 184 4.51 -17.44 -2.95
C PRO A 184 4.93 -18.40 -1.84
N ILE A 185 4.01 -19.26 -1.40
CA ILE A 185 4.24 -20.22 -0.29
C ILE A 185 5.45 -21.11 -0.59
N HIS A 186 5.55 -21.66 -1.80
CA HIS A 186 6.64 -22.56 -2.20
C HIS A 186 8.04 -21.88 -2.25
N LEU A 187 8.11 -20.55 -2.13
CA LEU A 187 9.37 -19.79 -2.03
C LEU A 187 9.60 -19.22 -0.62
N GLY A 188 8.97 -19.78 0.42
CA GLY A 188 9.07 -19.28 1.79
C GLY A 188 8.14 -18.10 2.07
N GLY A 189 6.99 -18.05 1.39
CA GLY A 189 5.88 -17.18 1.72
C GLY A 189 5.19 -17.60 3.03
N SER A 190 4.55 -16.64 3.70
CA SER A 190 3.82 -16.92 4.96
C SER A 190 2.34 -17.14 4.67
N LEU A 191 1.76 -18.16 5.30
CA LEU A 191 0.32 -18.43 5.26
C LEU A 191 -0.46 -17.24 5.83
N GLY A 192 -1.57 -16.88 5.19
CA GLY A 192 -2.42 -15.78 5.62
C GLY A 192 -1.93 -14.39 5.24
N ARG A 193 -0.74 -14.25 4.63
CA ARG A 193 -0.20 -12.94 4.26
C ARG A 193 -1.13 -12.13 3.36
N GLU A 194 -1.74 -12.77 2.37
CA GLU A 194 -2.65 -12.11 1.42
C GLU A 194 -3.83 -11.43 2.12
N LYS A 195 -4.33 -12.05 3.19
CA LYS A 195 -5.50 -11.60 3.96
C LYS A 195 -5.13 -10.75 5.18
N ALA A 196 -3.84 -10.60 5.48
CA ALA A 196 -3.37 -10.01 6.74
C ALA A 196 -3.84 -8.55 6.92
N THR A 197 -3.78 -7.72 5.86
CA THR A 197 -4.15 -6.31 5.96
C THR A 197 -5.66 -6.13 6.17
N GLY A 198 -6.50 -6.84 5.39
CA GLY A 198 -7.96 -6.80 5.56
C GLY A 198 -8.40 -7.30 6.94
N ARG A 199 -7.75 -8.36 7.43
CA ARG A 199 -7.93 -8.84 8.80
C ARG A 199 -7.51 -7.81 9.85
N GLY A 200 -6.41 -7.10 9.63
CA GLY A 200 -5.97 -6.01 10.50
C GLY A 200 -7.03 -4.93 10.63
N VAL A 201 -7.61 -4.49 9.50
CA VAL A 201 -8.71 -3.50 9.48
C VAL A 201 -9.90 -3.97 10.31
N PHE A 202 -10.31 -5.23 10.15
CA PHE A 202 -11.38 -5.81 10.96
C PHE A 202 -11.04 -5.83 12.46
N VAL A 203 -9.85 -6.32 12.83
CA VAL A 203 -9.43 -6.44 14.23
C VAL A 203 -9.38 -5.07 14.91
N THR A 204 -8.79 -4.07 14.27
CA THR A 204 -8.73 -2.71 14.82
C THR A 204 -10.10 -2.04 14.84
N GLY A 205 -10.90 -2.22 13.79
CA GLY A 205 -12.27 -1.69 13.73
C GLY A 205 -13.16 -2.26 14.83
N ARG A 206 -13.02 -3.55 15.13
CA ARG A 206 -13.71 -4.19 16.25
C ARG A 206 -13.32 -3.60 17.60
N GLU A 207 -12.04 -3.35 17.83
CA GLU A 207 -11.59 -2.73 19.09
C GLU A 207 -12.07 -1.28 19.24
N VAL A 208 -12.13 -0.52 18.14
CA VAL A 208 -12.70 0.83 18.13
C VAL A 208 -14.20 0.77 18.43
N ALA A 209 -14.95 -0.12 17.79
CA ALA A 209 -16.38 -0.31 18.03
C ALA A 209 -16.65 -0.62 19.51
N ARG A 210 -15.87 -1.56 20.10
CA ARG A 210 -15.96 -1.91 21.52
C ARG A 210 -15.75 -0.69 22.43
N ARG A 211 -14.73 0.14 22.15
CA ARG A 211 -14.45 1.35 22.95
C ARG A 211 -15.48 2.45 22.77
N ALA A 212 -16.13 2.51 21.60
CA ALA A 212 -17.19 3.46 21.29
C ALA A 212 -18.59 2.99 21.75
N GLY A 213 -18.73 1.79 22.31
CA GLY A 213 -20.02 1.22 22.67
C GLY A 213 -20.90 0.86 21.47
N ILE A 214 -20.29 0.58 20.32
CA ILE A 214 -21.00 0.18 19.09
C ILE A 214 -21.04 -1.34 19.02
N GLU A 215 -22.24 -1.91 19.11
CA GLU A 215 -22.47 -3.33 18.86
C GLU A 215 -22.23 -3.62 17.37
N ILE A 216 -21.34 -4.58 17.05
CA ILE A 216 -20.99 -4.88 15.65
C ILE A 216 -22.09 -5.69 14.96
N GLU A 217 -22.78 -6.54 15.71
CA GLU A 217 -23.91 -7.29 15.19
C GLU A 217 -25.03 -6.31 14.79
N GLY A 218 -25.40 -6.32 13.51
CA GLY A 218 -26.35 -5.37 12.93
C GLY A 218 -25.77 -4.00 12.54
N ALA A 219 -24.52 -3.68 12.90
CA ALA A 219 -23.89 -2.42 12.53
C ALA A 219 -23.79 -2.25 11.00
N LYS A 220 -24.08 -1.05 10.51
CA LYS A 220 -23.92 -0.72 9.09
C LYS A 220 -22.46 -0.41 8.78
N VAL A 221 -21.91 -1.10 7.78
CA VAL A 221 -20.53 -0.92 7.32
C VAL A 221 -20.54 -0.46 5.86
N ALA A 222 -19.79 0.60 5.59
CA ALA A 222 -19.50 1.08 4.25
C ALA A 222 -18.02 0.86 3.94
N LEU A 223 -17.71 0.35 2.74
CA LEU A 223 -16.35 0.15 2.28
C LEU A 223 -16.07 0.90 0.99
N GLN A 224 -14.90 1.52 0.91
CA GLN A 224 -14.33 2.05 -0.32
C GLN A 224 -13.11 1.22 -0.70
N GLY A 225 -13.11 0.71 -1.93
CA GLY A 225 -12.20 -0.30 -2.43
C GLY A 225 -12.67 -1.71 -2.08
N PHE A 226 -12.79 -2.56 -3.10
CA PHE A 226 -13.14 -3.97 -2.92
C PHE A 226 -12.04 -4.94 -3.36
N GLY A 227 -10.77 -4.51 -3.46
CA GLY A 227 -9.64 -5.41 -3.69
C GLY A 227 -9.27 -6.25 -2.45
N ASN A 228 -8.08 -6.85 -2.43
CA ASN A 228 -7.61 -7.78 -1.38
C ASN A 228 -7.86 -7.32 0.06
N VAL A 229 -7.71 -6.02 0.36
CA VAL A 229 -7.93 -5.48 1.71
C VAL A 229 -9.42 -5.35 2.02
N GLY A 230 -10.17 -4.68 1.13
CA GLY A 230 -11.57 -4.36 1.33
C GLY A 230 -12.47 -5.62 1.33
N SER A 231 -12.23 -6.56 0.41
CA SER A 231 -13.01 -7.79 0.33
C SER A 231 -12.84 -8.66 1.58
N GLU A 232 -11.61 -8.84 2.07
CA GLU A 232 -11.36 -9.60 3.31
C GLU A 232 -11.92 -8.88 4.54
N ALA A 233 -11.81 -7.55 4.62
CA ALA A 233 -12.41 -6.78 5.71
C ALA A 233 -13.94 -6.93 5.71
N ALA A 234 -14.59 -6.76 4.56
CA ALA A 234 -16.03 -6.91 4.41
C ALA A 234 -16.50 -8.33 4.77
N ARG A 235 -15.77 -9.36 4.31
CA ARG A 235 -16.05 -10.77 4.65
C ARG A 235 -16.00 -11.01 6.16
N LEU A 236 -15.01 -10.45 6.85
CA LEU A 236 -14.84 -10.62 8.29
C LEU A 236 -15.92 -9.86 9.08
N PHE A 237 -16.26 -8.64 8.69
CA PHE A 237 -17.36 -7.89 9.31
C PHE A 237 -18.71 -8.58 9.11
N ALA A 238 -19.02 -9.02 7.88
CA ALA A 238 -20.24 -9.78 7.60
C ALA A 238 -20.28 -11.10 8.39
N GLY A 239 -19.15 -11.78 8.54
CA GLY A 239 -19.04 -13.03 9.28
C GLY A 239 -19.31 -12.92 10.79
N VAL A 240 -19.30 -11.70 11.35
CA VAL A 240 -19.69 -11.44 12.75
C VAL A 240 -21.02 -10.68 12.86
N GLY A 241 -21.85 -10.73 11.80
CA GLY A 241 -23.20 -10.17 11.82
C GLY A 241 -23.30 -8.68 11.47
N ALA A 242 -22.20 -8.02 11.09
CA ALA A 242 -22.29 -6.65 10.58
C ALA A 242 -22.93 -6.62 9.19
N ARG A 243 -23.67 -5.55 8.88
CA ARG A 243 -24.37 -5.36 7.62
C ARG A 243 -23.56 -4.50 6.67
N ILE A 244 -23.00 -5.10 5.63
CA ILE A 244 -22.28 -4.35 4.59
C ILE A 244 -23.32 -3.65 3.70
N VAL A 245 -23.50 -2.34 3.86
CA VAL A 245 -24.57 -1.61 3.15
C VAL A 245 -24.09 -0.86 1.92
N VAL A 246 -22.82 -0.45 1.89
CA VAL A 246 -22.21 0.28 0.78
C VAL A 246 -20.87 -0.35 0.43
N ILE A 247 -20.63 -0.58 -0.85
CA ILE A 247 -19.31 -0.93 -1.38
C ILE A 247 -19.07 -0.08 -2.64
N GLN A 248 -17.98 0.68 -2.65
CA GLN A 248 -17.55 1.47 -3.80
C GLN A 248 -16.20 0.98 -4.32
N ASP A 249 -16.03 0.87 -5.63
CA ASP A 249 -14.72 0.74 -6.28
C ASP A 249 -14.57 1.76 -7.42
N HIS A 250 -13.57 1.58 -8.29
CA HIS A 250 -13.33 2.46 -9.43
C HIS A 250 -14.39 2.32 -10.54
N THR A 251 -15.27 1.32 -10.47
CA THR A 251 -16.28 1.01 -11.49
C THR A 251 -17.71 1.36 -11.06
N ALA A 252 -18.06 1.20 -9.78
CA ALA A 252 -19.41 1.43 -9.28
C ALA A 252 -19.47 1.69 -7.77
N THR A 253 -20.64 2.17 -7.33
CA THR A 253 -21.05 2.18 -5.92
C THR A 253 -22.31 1.32 -5.78
N LEU A 254 -22.20 0.23 -5.02
CA LEU A 254 -23.31 -0.61 -4.62
C LEU A 254 -23.89 -0.08 -3.32
N TYR A 255 -25.23 -0.07 -3.23
CA TYR A 255 -25.94 0.25 -2.01
C TYR A 255 -27.09 -0.72 -1.81
N ASN A 256 -27.16 -1.33 -0.63
CA ASN A 256 -28.32 -2.09 -0.17
C ASN A 256 -28.49 -1.91 1.34
N GLU A 257 -29.55 -1.21 1.74
CA GLU A 257 -29.92 -0.98 3.15
C GLU A 257 -30.16 -2.29 3.93
N GLY A 258 -30.62 -3.34 3.24
CA GLY A 258 -30.79 -4.69 3.80
C GLY A 258 -29.47 -5.46 3.97
N GLY A 259 -28.37 -4.94 3.43
CA GLY A 259 -27.08 -5.62 3.37
C GLY A 259 -26.79 -6.21 2.00
N ILE A 260 -25.54 -6.11 1.58
CA ILE A 260 -25.01 -6.69 0.35
C ILE A 260 -24.63 -8.15 0.66
N ASP A 261 -25.11 -9.07 -0.17
CA ASP A 261 -24.73 -10.48 -0.08
C ASP A 261 -23.25 -10.65 -0.43
N MET A 262 -22.44 -10.88 0.61
CA MET A 262 -21.00 -11.01 0.48
C MET A 262 -20.57 -12.29 -0.24
N ALA A 263 -21.35 -13.37 -0.16
CA ALA A 263 -21.05 -14.61 -0.86
C ALA A 263 -21.26 -14.42 -2.37
N ALA A 264 -22.39 -13.84 -2.76
CA ALA A 264 -22.69 -13.53 -4.16
C ALA A 264 -21.66 -12.53 -4.74
N LEU A 265 -21.32 -11.48 -3.98
CA LEU A 265 -20.35 -10.49 -4.44
C LEU A 265 -18.93 -11.05 -4.57
N THR A 266 -18.52 -11.94 -3.65
CA THR A 266 -17.21 -12.60 -3.74
C THR A 266 -17.13 -13.50 -4.96
N ALA A 267 -18.20 -14.27 -5.25
CA ALA A 267 -18.28 -15.10 -6.44
C ALA A 267 -18.21 -14.27 -7.72
N TRP A 268 -18.96 -13.17 -7.79
CA TRP A 268 -18.91 -12.23 -8.92
C TRP A 268 -17.51 -11.66 -9.12
N GLN A 269 -16.84 -11.27 -8.04
CA GLN A 269 -15.51 -10.68 -8.11
C GLN A 269 -14.47 -11.69 -8.61
N ALA A 270 -14.55 -12.95 -8.18
CA ALA A 270 -13.65 -13.99 -8.67
C ALA A 270 -13.74 -14.18 -10.20
N GLU A 271 -14.92 -13.94 -10.79
CA GLU A 271 -15.13 -14.05 -12.23
C GLU A 271 -14.79 -12.76 -12.99
N LYS A 272 -15.18 -11.59 -12.47
CA LYS A 272 -15.15 -10.32 -13.22
C LYS A 272 -14.09 -9.32 -12.76
N SER A 273 -13.46 -9.54 -11.61
CA SER A 273 -12.46 -8.64 -11.00
C SER A 273 -12.91 -7.17 -10.81
N ARG A 274 -14.22 -6.91 -10.79
CA ARG A 274 -14.83 -5.58 -10.60
C ARG A 274 -16.22 -5.68 -10.00
N LEU A 275 -16.74 -4.60 -9.44
CA LEU A 275 -18.14 -4.56 -8.98
C LEU A 275 -19.14 -4.68 -10.15
N PRO A 276 -20.34 -5.25 -9.92
CA PRO A 276 -21.40 -5.28 -10.91
C PRO A 276 -21.86 -3.87 -11.27
N VAL A 277 -21.87 -3.56 -12.56
CA VAL A 277 -22.32 -2.27 -13.09
C VAL A 277 -23.69 -2.49 -13.74
N SER A 278 -24.76 -1.90 -13.18
CA SER A 278 -26.07 -1.96 -13.83
C SER A 278 -26.10 -1.05 -15.06
N ARG A 279 -26.49 -1.58 -16.23
CA ARG A 279 -26.74 -0.77 -17.44
C ARG A 279 -28.06 0.01 -17.42
N ALA A 280 -28.79 0.03 -16.30
CA ALA A 280 -30.07 0.77 -16.22
C ALA A 280 -29.83 2.28 -16.14
N PRO A 281 -30.60 3.12 -16.86
CA PRO A 281 -30.42 4.56 -16.84
C PRO A 281 -30.64 5.07 -15.40
N ARG A 282 -29.73 5.93 -14.93
CA ARG A 282 -29.80 6.56 -13.61
C ARG A 282 -31.20 7.19 -13.42
N ARG A 283 -32.09 6.53 -12.68
CA ARG A 283 -33.27 7.21 -12.14
C ARG A 283 -32.75 8.22 -11.14
N SER A 284 -33.07 9.48 -11.39
CA SER A 284 -32.68 10.60 -10.54
C SER A 284 -33.04 10.31 -9.09
N ILE A 285 -32.03 10.37 -8.22
CA ILE A 285 -32.23 10.43 -6.78
C ILE A 285 -32.96 11.75 -6.53
N LYS A 286 -34.25 11.70 -6.21
CA LYS A 286 -34.95 12.85 -5.65
C LYS A 286 -34.32 13.13 -4.28
N THR A 287 -33.54 14.21 -4.19
CA THR A 287 -33.15 14.78 -2.91
C THR A 287 -34.42 15.11 -2.10
N PRO A 288 -34.51 14.75 -0.82
CA PRO A 288 -35.62 15.19 0.02
C PRO A 288 -35.61 16.71 0.07
N SER A 289 -36.70 17.34 -0.35
CA SER A 289 -36.91 18.78 -0.15
C SER A 289 -37.24 19.02 1.32
N GLY A 290 -36.22 19.31 2.12
CA GLY A 290 -36.39 19.72 3.52
C GLY A 290 -35.04 20.14 4.13
N PRO A 291 -34.96 21.26 4.87
CA PRO A 291 -33.73 21.65 5.54
C PRO A 291 -33.39 20.62 6.63
N PRO A 292 -32.09 20.34 6.86
CA PRO A 292 -31.69 19.42 7.91
C PRO A 292 -32.05 20.03 9.28
N ARG A 293 -32.95 19.37 10.00
CA ARG A 293 -33.17 19.66 11.42
C ARG A 293 -31.99 19.09 12.20
N TRP A 294 -31.05 19.96 12.54
CA TRP A 294 -30.12 19.74 13.64
C TRP A 294 -30.74 20.38 14.88
N THR A 295 -31.22 19.57 15.82
CA THR A 295 -31.49 20.02 17.18
C THR A 295 -30.18 19.99 17.95
N SER A 296 -29.94 21.07 18.69
CA SER A 296 -28.83 21.22 19.65
C SER A 296 -28.93 20.24 20.81
#